data_AF-A0A924ATY8-F1
#
_entry.id   AF-A0A924ATY8-F1
#
_cell.length_a   1.000
_cell.length_b   1.000
_cell.length_c   1.000
_cell.angle_alpha   90.00
_cell.angle_beta   90.00
_cell.angle_gamma   90.00
#
_symmetry.space_group_name_H-M   'P 1'
#
loop_
_entity.id
_entity.type
_entity.pdbx_description
1 polymer ?
#
loop_
_entity_poly.entity_id
_entity_poly.type
_entity_poly.pdbx_seq_one_letter_code
_entity_poly.pdbx_strand_id
1 'polypeptide(L)'
;MKYFFASVIFSITFITQDTFAWGGRGHDTICQSAVFLVKNKTLKDFLRNKPNMMGHLCNIPDTYWRGLAPEQTKEGNATHYIESEALGIPLKDMPLDMKALIEKYTGTEDKLNPGSKIRSLPHEIGTNWWRANQLFEMSIVEGKKLKDHKAPGNSKEEQSEDHPYDNHLYNMITYMGLLGHFVGDNGQPLHTNADYDGYETGHGGIHAYYEDLCVSYFDEDLSVKIVAKAKTIEKNSKLNAFTQQKTVLENMRALAVASNNEVKDLFKADPIITKSILKEEKGMKIKTPAVRKSPEQGQKAFANFIVTEMARSALLLAKMWDDIYVEIGKPDFKAYKSYRYPLTPDFVMPDYYEIKATSKK
;
A
#
# COMPACT_ATOMS: atom_id res chain seq x y z
N MET A 1 -47.56 -38.38 -7.69
CA MET A 1 -46.57 -38.33 -6.60
C MET A 1 -45.18 -38.53 -7.19
N LYS A 2 -44.47 -37.44 -7.50
CA LYS A 2 -43.04 -37.43 -7.87
C LYS A 2 -42.43 -36.22 -7.17
N TYR A 3 -41.67 -36.47 -6.11
CA TYR A 3 -40.98 -35.44 -5.35
C TYR A 3 -39.71 -35.06 -6.13
N PHE A 4 -39.62 -33.82 -6.59
CA PHE A 4 -38.38 -33.24 -7.08
C PHE A 4 -37.62 -32.70 -5.87
N PHE A 5 -36.55 -33.38 -5.47
CA PHE A 5 -35.58 -32.85 -4.51
C PHE A 5 -34.73 -31.81 -5.24
N ALA A 6 -35.04 -30.53 -5.07
CA ALA A 6 -34.13 -29.46 -5.44
C ALA A 6 -33.00 -29.43 -4.41
N SER A 7 -31.83 -29.97 -4.80
CA SER A 7 -30.60 -29.76 -4.03
C SER A 7 -30.18 -28.30 -4.20
N VAL A 8 -30.46 -27.49 -3.18
CA VAL A 8 -29.91 -26.12 -3.08
C VAL A 8 -28.44 -26.27 -2.71
N ILE A 9 -27.58 -26.18 -3.71
CA ILE A 9 -26.13 -26.04 -3.51
C ILE A 9 -25.92 -24.63 -2.95
N PHE A 10 -25.67 -24.52 -1.65
CA PHE A 10 -25.18 -23.29 -1.03
C PHE A 10 -23.73 -23.09 -1.48
N SER A 11 -23.54 -22.27 -2.50
CA SER A 11 -22.23 -21.71 -2.82
C SER A 11 -21.82 -20.79 -1.69
N ILE A 12 -20.81 -21.19 -0.92
CA ILE A 12 -20.12 -20.30 0.02
C ILE A 12 -19.33 -19.31 -0.83
N THR A 13 -19.94 -18.19 -1.18
CA THR A 13 -19.26 -17.05 -1.79
C THR A 13 -18.41 -16.40 -0.71
N PHE A 14 -17.09 -16.60 -0.76
CA PHE A 14 -16.16 -15.76 -0.02
C PHE A 14 -16.27 -14.35 -0.62
N ILE A 15 -16.99 -13.46 0.06
CA ILE A 15 -16.94 -12.03 -0.24
C ILE A 15 -15.55 -11.59 0.20
N THR A 16 -14.64 -11.40 -0.76
CA THR A 16 -13.40 -10.66 -0.53
C THR A 16 -13.84 -9.24 -0.15
N GLN A 17 -13.70 -8.87 1.12
CA GLN A 17 -13.93 -7.49 1.53
C GLN A 17 -12.82 -6.65 0.91
N ASP A 18 -13.18 -5.64 0.12
CA ASP A 18 -12.22 -4.68 -0.41
C ASP A 18 -11.62 -3.91 0.76
N THR A 19 -10.34 -4.17 1.06
CA THR A 19 -9.54 -3.37 1.98
C THR A 19 -8.99 -2.18 1.20
N PHE A 20 -9.59 -1.01 1.39
CA PHE A 20 -8.98 0.26 0.97
C PHE A 20 -7.88 0.58 1.95
N ALA A 21 -6.76 1.17 1.55
CA ALA A 21 -5.88 1.77 2.56
C ALA A 21 -6.22 3.23 2.73
N TRP A 22 -5.29 4.04 3.25
CA TRP A 22 -5.43 5.51 3.27
C TRP A 22 -6.30 5.99 2.12
N GLY A 23 -7.43 6.63 2.41
CA GLY A 23 -8.34 7.07 1.34
C GLY A 23 -7.62 7.97 0.33
N GLY A 24 -8.25 8.31 -0.79
CA GLY A 24 -7.56 9.01 -1.89
C GLY A 24 -6.78 10.28 -1.47
N ARG A 25 -7.25 10.99 -0.44
CA ARG A 25 -6.54 12.13 0.16
C ARG A 25 -5.26 11.72 0.90
N GLY A 26 -5.28 10.62 1.64
CA GLY A 26 -4.14 10.13 2.42
C GLY A 26 -2.98 9.70 1.52
N HIS A 27 -3.21 8.83 0.54
CA HIS A 27 -2.18 8.43 -0.43
C HIS A 27 -1.60 9.61 -1.20
N ASP A 28 -2.48 10.47 -1.74
CA ASP A 28 -2.06 11.68 -2.44
C ASP A 28 -1.12 12.52 -1.56
N THR A 29 -1.52 12.79 -0.32
CA THR A 29 -0.74 13.65 0.57
C THR A 29 0.58 13.00 1.02
N ILE A 30 0.62 11.68 1.23
CA ILE A 30 1.87 10.94 1.52
C ILE A 30 2.87 11.11 0.38
N CYS A 31 2.44 10.82 -0.85
CA CYS A 31 3.30 10.88 -2.04
C CYS A 31 3.74 12.32 -2.37
N GLN A 32 2.86 13.30 -2.21
CA GLN A 32 3.23 14.71 -2.33
C GLN A 32 4.25 15.13 -1.27
N SER A 33 4.09 14.67 -0.02
CA SER A 33 5.00 15.00 1.08
C SER A 33 6.40 14.38 0.88
N ALA A 34 6.46 13.16 0.36
CA ALA A 34 7.72 12.46 0.08
C ALA A 34 8.63 13.25 -0.86
N VAL A 35 8.08 13.98 -1.83
CA VAL A 35 8.84 14.84 -2.77
C VAL A 35 9.71 15.86 -2.02
N PHE A 36 9.20 16.41 -0.91
CA PHE A 36 9.91 17.40 -0.11
C PHE A 36 10.91 16.80 0.88
N LEU A 37 10.86 15.48 1.09
CA LEU A 37 11.73 14.72 1.98
C LEU A 37 12.93 14.09 1.27
N VAL A 38 12.91 14.00 -0.07
CA VAL A 38 14.06 13.57 -0.88
C VAL A 38 15.32 14.38 -0.52
N LYS A 39 16.44 13.69 -0.32
CA LYS A 39 17.73 14.28 0.09
C LYS A 39 18.61 14.62 -1.10
N ASN A 40 18.64 13.78 -2.13
CA ASN A 40 19.48 14.05 -3.27
C ASN A 40 19.01 15.33 -3.98
N LYS A 41 19.89 16.31 -4.12
CA LYS A 41 19.54 17.62 -4.68
C LYS A 41 19.00 17.52 -6.11
N THR A 42 19.60 16.71 -6.97
CA THR A 42 19.19 16.58 -8.38
C THR A 42 17.82 15.94 -8.48
N LEU A 43 17.60 14.83 -7.78
CA LEU A 43 16.29 14.18 -7.74
C LEU A 43 15.21 15.11 -7.13
N LYS A 44 15.56 15.83 -6.05
CA LYS A 44 14.65 16.79 -5.41
C LYS A 44 14.31 17.97 -6.33
N ASP A 45 15.28 18.49 -7.09
CA ASP A 45 15.07 19.54 -8.07
C ASP A 45 14.16 19.06 -9.21
N PHE A 46 14.25 17.78 -9.57
CA PHE A 46 13.38 17.15 -10.57
C PHE A 46 11.94 16.92 -10.07
N LEU A 47 11.78 16.34 -8.88
CA LEU A 47 10.47 15.94 -8.36
C LEU A 47 9.65 17.10 -7.79
N ARG A 48 10.26 18.20 -7.34
CA ARG A 48 9.54 19.32 -6.68
C ARG A 48 8.44 19.97 -7.52
N ASN A 49 8.48 19.81 -8.85
CA ASN A 49 7.48 20.31 -9.78
C ASN A 49 6.49 19.22 -10.22
N LYS A 50 6.47 18.06 -9.54
CA LYS A 50 5.60 16.90 -9.84
C LYS A 50 4.80 16.37 -8.64
N PRO A 51 4.52 17.11 -7.55
CA PRO A 51 3.78 16.53 -6.43
C PRO A 51 2.41 15.99 -6.87
N ASN A 52 1.67 16.71 -7.72
CA ASN A 52 0.38 16.28 -8.26
C ASN A 52 0.46 14.95 -9.03
N MET A 53 1.52 14.76 -9.83
CA MET A 53 1.74 13.51 -10.56
C MET A 53 2.03 12.35 -9.59
N MET A 54 2.89 12.57 -8.60
CA MET A 54 3.22 11.54 -7.62
C MET A 54 2.00 11.17 -6.78
N GLY A 55 1.20 12.15 -6.35
CA GLY A 55 -0.04 11.93 -5.61
C GLY A 55 -1.10 11.18 -6.43
N HIS A 56 -1.28 11.55 -7.71
CA HIS A 56 -2.14 10.83 -8.65
C HIS A 56 -1.72 9.37 -8.82
N LEU A 57 -0.45 9.11 -9.11
CA LEU A 57 0.09 7.75 -9.25
C LEU A 57 -0.09 6.93 -7.97
N CYS A 58 0.05 7.56 -6.80
CA CYS A 58 -0.21 6.96 -5.49
C CYS A 58 -1.65 6.44 -5.35
N ASN A 59 -2.62 7.03 -6.06
CA ASN A 59 -4.02 6.66 -5.98
C ASN A 59 -4.46 5.65 -7.04
N ILE A 60 -3.65 5.42 -8.08
CA ILE A 60 -4.03 4.54 -9.20
C ILE A 60 -4.45 3.13 -8.75
N PRO A 61 -3.75 2.47 -7.80
CA PRO A 61 -4.14 1.14 -7.37
C PRO A 61 -5.59 1.06 -6.87
N ASP A 62 -6.06 2.07 -6.13
CA ASP A 62 -7.43 2.10 -5.58
C ASP A 62 -8.46 2.75 -6.50
N THR A 63 -8.06 3.72 -7.33
CA THR A 63 -9.00 4.52 -8.14
C THR A 63 -9.21 3.98 -9.55
N TYR A 64 -8.25 3.24 -10.08
CA TYR A 64 -8.31 2.68 -11.44
C TYR A 64 -8.17 1.16 -11.43
N TRP A 65 -7.13 0.61 -10.79
CA TRP A 65 -6.84 -0.83 -10.89
C TRP A 65 -7.92 -1.73 -10.29
N ARG A 66 -8.63 -1.29 -9.25
CA ARG A 66 -9.79 -2.02 -8.68
C ARG A 66 -10.95 -2.20 -9.66
N GLY A 67 -11.08 -1.31 -10.65
CA GLY A 67 -12.12 -1.37 -11.68
C GLY A 67 -11.77 -2.26 -12.87
N LEU A 68 -10.64 -2.96 -12.85
CA LEU A 68 -10.18 -3.81 -13.95
C LEU A 68 -10.81 -5.21 -13.94
N ALA A 69 -10.31 -6.11 -14.79
CA ALA A 69 -10.85 -7.45 -14.91
C ALA A 69 -10.72 -8.25 -13.59
N PRO A 70 -11.62 -9.21 -13.31
CA PRO A 70 -11.62 -9.95 -12.03
C PRO A 70 -10.30 -10.61 -11.66
N GLU A 71 -9.53 -11.10 -12.64
CA GLU A 71 -8.21 -11.67 -12.41
C GLU A 71 -7.22 -10.62 -11.89
N GLN A 72 -7.21 -9.42 -12.47
CA GLN A 72 -6.36 -8.32 -12.04
C GLN A 72 -6.77 -7.81 -10.66
N THR A 73 -8.08 -7.62 -10.43
CA THR A 73 -8.59 -7.17 -9.13
C THR A 73 -8.29 -8.19 -8.04
N LYS A 74 -8.42 -9.49 -8.32
CA LYS A 74 -8.12 -10.56 -7.36
C LYS A 74 -6.66 -10.51 -6.90
N GLU A 75 -5.73 -10.47 -7.86
CA GLU A 75 -4.30 -10.44 -7.55
C GLU A 75 -3.87 -9.07 -6.99
N GLY A 76 -4.52 -7.99 -7.42
CA GLY A 76 -4.29 -6.63 -6.94
C GLY A 76 -4.72 -6.44 -5.49
N ASN A 77 -5.92 -6.88 -5.10
CA ASN A 77 -6.48 -6.69 -3.76
C ASN A 77 -5.56 -7.26 -2.66
N ALA A 78 -4.93 -8.41 -2.91
CA ALA A 78 -3.98 -9.02 -1.97
C ALA A 78 -2.70 -8.19 -1.76
N THR A 79 -2.44 -7.17 -2.56
CA THR A 79 -1.23 -6.35 -2.45
C THR A 79 -1.36 -5.19 -1.44
N HIS A 80 -2.55 -4.93 -0.91
CA HIS A 80 -2.79 -3.75 -0.06
C HIS A 80 -2.53 -3.99 1.43
N TYR A 81 -2.23 -5.22 1.84
CA TYR A 81 -2.06 -5.54 3.25
C TYR A 81 -1.01 -6.64 3.46
N ILE A 82 -0.68 -6.84 4.72
CA ILE A 82 0.12 -7.94 5.22
C ILE A 82 -0.42 -8.36 6.59
N GLU A 83 -0.57 -9.66 6.80
CA GLU A 83 -0.88 -10.24 8.09
C GLU A 83 -0.04 -11.50 8.32
N SER A 84 0.17 -11.84 9.58
CA SER A 84 1.04 -12.96 9.99
C SER A 84 0.34 -13.96 10.91
N GLU A 85 -0.86 -13.60 11.36
CA GLU A 85 -1.69 -14.30 12.32
C GLU A 85 -2.10 -15.68 11.81
N ALA A 86 -2.45 -15.81 10.53
CA ALA A 86 -2.76 -17.09 9.90
C ALA A 86 -1.59 -18.10 9.98
N LEU A 87 -0.35 -17.60 10.04
CA LEU A 87 0.87 -18.41 10.16
C LEU A 87 1.30 -18.65 11.62
N GLY A 88 0.69 -17.94 12.57
CA GLY A 88 1.06 -17.99 13.99
C GLY A 88 2.48 -17.47 14.27
N ILE A 89 3.02 -16.60 13.42
CA ILE A 89 4.35 -16.00 13.58
C ILE A 89 4.21 -14.50 13.88
N PRO A 90 5.04 -13.92 14.75
CA PRO A 90 5.07 -12.47 14.90
C PRO A 90 5.51 -11.80 13.59
N LEU A 91 4.87 -10.69 13.22
CA LEU A 91 5.16 -9.93 11.99
C LEU A 91 6.65 -9.59 11.82
N LYS A 92 7.33 -9.24 12.93
CA LYS A 92 8.78 -8.94 12.96
C LYS A 92 9.67 -10.13 12.55
N ASP A 93 9.18 -11.35 12.73
CA ASP A 93 9.90 -12.60 12.51
C ASP A 93 9.45 -13.26 11.18
N MET A 94 8.52 -12.64 10.44
CA MET A 94 8.01 -13.15 9.18
C MET A 94 9.14 -13.29 8.14
N PRO A 95 9.35 -14.48 7.56
CA PRO A 95 10.30 -14.69 6.47
C PRO A 95 9.98 -13.80 5.26
N LEU A 96 11.01 -13.43 4.49
CA LEU A 96 10.88 -12.49 3.37
C LEU A 96 10.91 -13.17 1.99
N ASP A 97 11.06 -14.49 1.94
CA ASP A 97 11.00 -15.25 0.69
C ASP A 97 9.56 -15.78 0.48
N MET A 98 8.81 -15.14 -0.42
CA MET A 98 7.44 -15.52 -0.73
C MET A 98 7.34 -16.96 -1.24
N LYS A 99 8.28 -17.42 -2.06
CA LYS A 99 8.23 -18.78 -2.62
C LYS A 99 8.42 -19.82 -1.53
N ALA A 100 9.40 -19.60 -0.65
CA ALA A 100 9.62 -20.48 0.50
C ALA A 100 8.44 -20.46 1.48
N LEU A 101 7.79 -19.30 1.68
CA LEU A 101 6.56 -19.22 2.46
C LEU A 101 5.43 -20.04 1.84
N ILE A 102 5.19 -19.88 0.53
CA ILE A 102 4.15 -20.63 -0.19
C ILE A 102 4.38 -22.14 -0.06
N GLU A 103 5.60 -22.61 -0.29
CA GLU A 103 5.96 -24.02 -0.19
C GLU A 103 5.72 -24.57 1.22
N LYS A 104 6.09 -23.80 2.25
CA LYS A 104 6.00 -24.23 3.63
C LYS A 104 4.58 -24.22 4.21
N TYR A 105 3.79 -23.21 3.87
CA TYR A 105 2.52 -22.94 4.59
C TYR A 105 1.27 -23.28 3.79
N THR A 106 1.33 -23.39 2.47
CA THR A 106 0.15 -23.79 1.68
C THR A 106 -0.31 -25.20 2.08
N GLY A 107 -1.60 -25.35 2.39
CA GLY A 107 -2.19 -26.61 2.84
C GLY A 107 -2.00 -26.94 4.32
N THR A 108 -1.26 -26.11 5.07
CA THR A 108 -1.15 -26.21 6.53
C THR A 108 -2.37 -25.63 7.22
N GLU A 109 -2.51 -25.88 8.53
CA GLU A 109 -3.60 -25.31 9.33
C GLU A 109 -3.49 -23.79 9.41
N ASP A 110 -4.61 -23.11 9.15
CA ASP A 110 -4.75 -21.68 9.40
C ASP A 110 -4.91 -21.42 10.91
N LYS A 111 -3.95 -20.70 11.50
CA LYS A 111 -3.94 -20.39 12.94
C LYS A 111 -4.94 -19.30 13.33
N LEU A 112 -5.39 -18.49 12.39
CA LEU A 112 -6.44 -17.49 12.58
C LEU A 112 -7.83 -18.15 12.58
N ASN A 113 -8.03 -19.18 11.74
CA ASN A 113 -9.28 -19.92 11.62
C ASN A 113 -9.07 -21.43 11.88
N PRO A 114 -9.03 -21.87 13.16
CA PRO A 114 -8.81 -23.26 13.53
C PRO A 114 -9.78 -24.23 12.84
N GLY A 115 -9.24 -25.36 12.35
CA GLY A 115 -10.01 -26.34 11.59
C GLY A 115 -10.11 -26.05 10.09
N SER A 116 -9.56 -24.92 9.63
CA SER A 116 -9.39 -24.62 8.20
C SER A 116 -7.91 -24.75 7.76
N LYS A 117 -7.67 -24.68 6.45
CA LYS A 117 -6.34 -24.80 5.85
C LYS A 117 -6.07 -23.61 4.95
N ILE A 118 -4.81 -23.18 4.92
CA ILE A 118 -4.33 -22.15 4.02
C ILE A 118 -4.43 -22.66 2.59
N ARG A 119 -5.23 -22.01 1.74
CA ARG A 119 -5.46 -22.45 0.35
C ARG A 119 -4.64 -21.65 -0.63
N SER A 120 -4.61 -20.33 -0.44
CA SER A 120 -3.79 -19.44 -1.24
C SER A 120 -3.09 -18.46 -0.34
N LEU A 121 -1.85 -18.82 0.01
CA LEU A 121 -1.04 -18.02 0.92
C LEU A 121 -1.01 -16.52 0.53
N PRO A 122 -0.67 -16.11 -0.70
CA PRO A 122 -0.61 -14.68 -1.06
C PRO A 122 -1.92 -13.91 -0.81
N HIS A 123 -3.07 -14.56 -1.04
CA HIS A 123 -4.39 -13.94 -0.90
C HIS A 123 -4.93 -13.97 0.53
N GLU A 124 -4.35 -14.79 1.40
CA GLU A 124 -4.77 -14.90 2.79
C GLU A 124 -3.90 -14.01 3.68
N ILE A 125 -2.58 -14.02 3.46
CA ILE A 125 -1.66 -13.19 4.27
C ILE A 125 -1.41 -11.80 3.69
N GLY A 126 -1.80 -11.54 2.44
CA GLY A 126 -1.42 -10.33 1.73
C GLY A 126 0.05 -10.30 1.30
N THR A 127 0.38 -9.38 0.41
CA THR A 127 1.66 -9.37 -0.34
C THR A 127 2.33 -8.00 -0.43
N ASN A 128 1.86 -7.03 0.36
CA ASN A 128 2.25 -5.62 0.24
C ASN A 128 3.78 -5.38 0.16
N TRP A 129 4.57 -6.05 0.99
CA TRP A 129 6.03 -5.87 1.01
C TRP A 129 6.68 -6.25 -0.31
N TRP A 130 6.28 -7.38 -0.88
CA TRP A 130 6.80 -7.87 -2.15
C TRP A 130 6.31 -7.03 -3.32
N ARG A 131 5.09 -6.50 -3.23
CA ARG A 131 4.58 -5.55 -4.22
C ARG A 131 5.40 -4.26 -4.25
N ALA A 132 5.70 -3.67 -3.10
CA ALA A 132 6.58 -2.51 -3.02
C ALA A 132 7.98 -2.85 -3.58
N ASN A 133 8.56 -4.00 -3.22
CA ASN A 133 9.85 -4.42 -3.76
C ASN A 133 9.84 -4.58 -5.30
N GLN A 134 8.79 -5.17 -5.87
CA GLN A 134 8.65 -5.32 -7.32
C GLN A 134 8.70 -3.95 -8.02
N LEU A 135 7.90 -2.99 -7.57
CA LEU A 135 7.83 -1.66 -8.20
C LEU A 135 9.14 -0.88 -8.03
N PHE A 136 9.82 -1.04 -6.89
CA PHE A 136 11.15 -0.49 -6.66
C PHE A 136 12.17 -1.02 -7.67
N GLU A 137 12.23 -2.35 -7.86
CA GLU A 137 13.14 -2.98 -8.84
C GLU A 137 12.79 -2.58 -10.28
N MET A 138 11.51 -2.49 -10.62
CA MET A 138 11.07 -2.03 -11.94
C MET A 138 11.48 -0.59 -12.22
N SER A 139 11.42 0.30 -11.23
CA SER A 139 11.96 1.67 -11.36
C SER A 139 13.46 1.65 -11.67
N ILE A 140 14.25 0.80 -11.00
CA ILE A 140 15.68 0.66 -11.27
C ILE A 140 15.94 0.12 -12.67
N VAL A 141 15.20 -0.90 -13.10
CA VAL A 141 15.34 -1.51 -14.43
C VAL A 141 15.10 -0.48 -15.53
N GLU A 142 14.02 0.30 -15.43
CA GLU A 142 13.72 1.34 -16.42
C GLU A 142 14.74 2.49 -16.34
N GLY A 143 15.12 2.94 -15.15
CA GLY A 143 16.11 4.00 -14.97
C GLY A 143 17.50 3.63 -15.49
N LYS A 144 17.93 2.36 -15.38
CA LYS A 144 19.21 1.88 -15.91
C LYS A 144 19.28 1.94 -17.44
N LYS A 145 18.15 1.85 -18.14
CA LYS A 145 18.08 1.94 -19.61
C LYS A 145 18.29 3.37 -20.12
N LEU A 146 18.15 4.40 -19.27
CA LEU A 146 18.35 5.79 -19.68
C LEU A 146 19.72 6.05 -20.30
N LYS A 147 20.77 5.39 -19.79
CA LYS A 147 22.15 5.55 -20.30
C LYS A 147 22.35 4.94 -21.70
N ASP A 148 21.49 4.01 -22.09
CA ASP A 148 21.57 3.28 -23.36
C ASP A 148 20.90 4.07 -24.50
N HIS A 149 20.23 5.18 -24.17
CA HIS A 149 19.52 6.03 -25.11
C HIS A 149 20.01 7.47 -25.05
N LYS A 150 20.06 8.12 -26.21
CA LYS A 150 20.37 9.55 -26.29
C LYS A 150 19.22 10.32 -25.63
N ALA A 151 19.55 11.28 -24.76
CA ALA A 151 18.55 12.20 -24.22
C ALA A 151 17.99 13.12 -25.32
N PRO A 152 16.74 13.58 -25.20
CA PRO A 152 16.15 14.52 -26.16
C PRO A 152 17.05 15.75 -26.36
N GLY A 153 17.31 16.11 -27.61
CA GLY A 153 18.17 17.23 -27.97
C GLY A 153 17.42 18.50 -28.39
N ASN A 154 16.09 18.42 -28.56
CA ASN A 154 15.25 19.54 -29.00
C ASN A 154 13.79 19.34 -28.55
N SER A 155 13.00 20.41 -28.64
CA SER A 155 11.61 20.42 -28.17
C SER A 155 10.69 19.42 -28.87
N LYS A 156 11.01 18.99 -30.10
CA LYS A 156 10.22 17.98 -30.83
C LYS A 156 10.46 16.58 -30.28
N GLU A 157 11.73 16.25 -29.99
CA GLU A 157 12.11 14.98 -29.36
C GLU A 157 11.54 14.90 -27.93
N GLU A 158 11.62 16.00 -27.18
CA GLU A 158 11.07 16.12 -25.81
C GLU A 158 9.56 15.89 -25.71
N GLN A 159 8.82 16.14 -26.80
CA GLN A 159 7.37 15.98 -26.88
C GLN A 159 6.96 14.66 -27.55
N SER A 160 7.91 13.84 -27.99
CA SER A 160 7.61 12.59 -28.67
C SER A 160 7.34 11.49 -27.65
N GLU A 161 6.17 10.85 -27.78
CA GLU A 161 5.80 9.68 -26.97
C GLU A 161 6.59 8.42 -27.34
N ASP A 162 7.30 8.43 -28.46
CA ASP A 162 8.09 7.30 -28.95
C ASP A 162 9.58 7.43 -28.59
N HIS A 163 9.99 8.54 -27.97
CA HIS A 163 11.39 8.77 -27.65
C HIS A 163 11.86 7.78 -26.57
N PRO A 164 12.85 6.89 -26.84
CA PRO A 164 13.19 5.81 -25.92
C PRO A 164 13.62 6.27 -24.52
N TYR A 165 14.42 7.33 -24.44
CA TYR A 165 14.84 7.91 -23.16
C TYR A 165 13.64 8.39 -22.34
N ASP A 166 12.69 9.08 -22.98
CA ASP A 166 11.53 9.64 -22.29
C ASP A 166 10.56 8.55 -21.85
N ASN A 167 10.42 7.48 -22.64
CA ASN A 167 9.61 6.31 -22.27
C ASN A 167 10.15 5.59 -21.04
N HIS A 168 11.46 5.34 -20.98
CA HIS A 168 12.07 4.72 -19.80
C HIS A 168 11.99 5.63 -18.56
N LEU A 169 12.17 6.95 -18.73
CA LEU A 169 12.03 7.88 -17.62
C LEU A 169 10.57 7.98 -17.15
N TYR A 170 9.61 8.00 -18.07
CA TYR A 170 8.19 7.97 -17.78
C TYR A 170 7.79 6.70 -17.01
N ASN A 171 8.23 5.52 -17.45
CA ASN A 171 7.95 4.26 -16.76
C ASN A 171 8.59 4.23 -15.37
N MET A 172 9.85 4.66 -15.26
CA MET A 172 10.54 4.76 -13.96
C MET A 172 9.74 5.60 -12.97
N ILE A 173 9.30 6.80 -13.36
CA ILE A 173 8.52 7.72 -12.51
C ILE A 173 7.14 7.13 -12.19
N THR A 174 6.51 6.47 -13.16
CA THR A 174 5.23 5.78 -12.98
C THR A 174 5.35 4.73 -11.88
N TYR A 175 6.36 3.85 -11.95
CA TYR A 175 6.61 2.84 -10.91
C TYR A 175 7.03 3.45 -9.58
N MET A 176 7.78 4.55 -9.57
CA MET A 176 8.11 5.29 -8.34
C MET A 176 6.87 5.85 -7.63
N GLY A 177 5.88 6.33 -8.39
CA GLY A 177 4.62 6.82 -7.83
C GLY A 177 3.70 5.70 -7.36
N LEU A 178 3.57 4.63 -8.14
CA LEU A 178 2.81 3.43 -7.77
C LEU A 178 3.39 2.76 -6.51
N LEU A 179 4.72 2.72 -6.37
CA LEU A 179 5.41 2.26 -5.15
C LEU A 179 4.91 3.00 -3.91
N GLY A 180 4.62 4.30 -4.03
CA GLY A 180 4.19 5.12 -2.91
C GLY A 180 2.84 4.72 -2.32
N HIS A 181 1.96 4.10 -3.12
CA HIS A 181 0.70 3.52 -2.65
C HIS A 181 0.99 2.47 -1.57
N PHE A 182 1.76 1.45 -1.94
CA PHE A 182 2.03 0.30 -1.07
C PHE A 182 2.86 0.65 0.17
N VAL A 183 3.77 1.64 0.07
CA VAL A 183 4.45 2.20 1.25
C VAL A 183 3.48 2.96 2.16
N GLY A 184 2.46 3.61 1.59
CA GLY A 184 1.35 4.22 2.30
C GLY A 184 0.55 3.19 3.09
N ASP A 185 0.05 2.14 2.42
CA ASP A 185 -0.73 1.05 3.04
C ASP A 185 0.00 0.46 4.22
N ASN A 186 1.27 0.13 4.03
CA ASN A 186 2.08 -0.53 5.04
C ASN A 186 2.35 0.35 6.28
N GLY A 187 2.18 1.67 6.12
CA GLY A 187 2.22 2.61 7.24
C GLY A 187 0.91 2.70 8.01
N GLN A 188 -0.20 2.22 7.46
CA GLN A 188 -1.53 2.21 8.07
C GLN A 188 -1.64 0.99 9.03
N PRO A 189 -1.82 1.18 10.36
CA PRO A 189 -1.83 0.08 11.34
C PRO A 189 -2.80 -1.07 11.03
N LEU A 190 -3.99 -0.78 10.52
CA LEU A 190 -5.06 -1.72 10.16
C LEU A 190 -4.74 -2.55 8.90
N HIS A 191 -3.68 -2.24 8.15
CA HIS A 191 -3.21 -3.01 6.99
C HIS A 191 -2.13 -4.04 7.34
N THR A 192 -1.78 -4.10 8.63
CA THR A 192 -0.65 -4.90 9.12
C THR A 192 -1.10 -5.98 10.12
N ASN A 193 -2.41 -6.25 10.19
CA ASN A 193 -3.01 -7.23 11.09
C ASN A 193 -4.35 -7.75 10.54
N ALA A 194 -4.80 -8.89 11.08
CA ALA A 194 -6.01 -9.56 10.61
C ALA A 194 -7.35 -8.94 11.04
N ASP A 195 -7.39 -8.14 12.12
CA ASP A 195 -8.59 -7.40 12.56
C ASP A 195 -8.66 -6.03 11.88
N TYR A 196 -8.50 -6.01 10.56
CA TYR A 196 -8.35 -4.78 9.76
C TYR A 196 -9.54 -3.82 9.90
N ASP A 197 -10.76 -4.32 10.10
CA ASP A 197 -11.95 -3.47 10.32
C ASP A 197 -12.45 -3.50 11.78
N GLY A 198 -11.63 -4.01 12.71
CA GLY A 198 -11.86 -3.90 14.15
C GLY A 198 -13.02 -4.74 14.70
N TYR A 199 -13.63 -5.63 13.93
CA TYR A 199 -14.82 -6.37 14.38
C TYR A 199 -14.52 -7.31 15.55
N GLU A 200 -13.35 -7.95 15.56
CA GLU A 200 -12.97 -8.90 16.62
C GLU A 200 -12.71 -8.18 17.96
N THR A 201 -12.31 -6.91 17.90
CA THR A 201 -12.02 -6.08 19.09
C THR A 201 -13.19 -5.18 19.53
N GLY A 202 -14.33 -5.21 18.81
CA GLY A 202 -15.48 -4.37 19.11
C GLY A 202 -15.42 -2.96 18.48
N HIS A 203 -14.50 -2.77 17.55
CA HIS A 203 -14.23 -1.57 16.75
C HIS A 203 -14.71 -1.70 15.30
N GLY A 204 -15.68 -2.56 15.00
CA GLY A 204 -16.23 -2.77 13.66
C GLY A 204 -16.51 -1.47 12.88
N GLY A 205 -16.06 -1.38 11.63
CA GLY A 205 -16.22 -0.21 10.77
C GLY A 205 -15.23 0.92 11.05
N ILE A 206 -14.15 0.66 11.81
CA ILE A 206 -13.12 1.66 12.10
C ILE A 206 -12.31 2.02 10.86
N HIS A 207 -12.16 1.10 9.91
CA HIS A 207 -11.19 1.20 8.82
C HIS A 207 -11.44 2.43 7.94
N ALA A 208 -12.59 2.46 7.27
CA ALA A 208 -13.01 3.60 6.45
C ALA A 208 -13.25 4.87 7.29
N TYR A 209 -13.63 4.73 8.57
CA TYR A 209 -13.77 5.87 9.47
C TYR A 209 -12.42 6.55 9.75
N TYR A 210 -11.37 5.77 9.98
CA TYR A 210 -10.04 6.23 10.34
C TYR A 210 -9.31 6.83 9.13
N GLU A 211 -9.26 6.10 8.03
CA GLU A 211 -8.32 6.39 6.94
C GLU A 211 -8.89 7.32 5.85
N ASP A 212 -10.20 7.46 5.79
CA ASP A 212 -10.89 8.31 4.82
C ASP A 212 -11.66 9.42 5.53
N LEU A 213 -12.66 9.06 6.35
CA LEU A 213 -13.52 10.06 6.98
C LEU A 213 -12.73 10.98 7.91
N CYS A 214 -11.92 10.47 8.85
CA CYS A 214 -11.12 11.33 9.74
C CYS A 214 -10.04 12.12 8.97
N VAL A 215 -9.43 11.53 7.93
CA VAL A 215 -8.44 12.21 7.08
C VAL A 215 -9.08 13.38 6.32
N SER A 216 -10.33 13.24 5.87
CA SER A 216 -11.06 14.30 5.16
C SER A 216 -11.29 15.58 5.98
N TYR A 217 -11.22 15.50 7.32
CA TYR A 217 -11.42 16.64 8.23
C TYR A 217 -10.13 17.38 8.61
N PHE A 218 -8.96 17.00 8.06
CA PHE A 218 -7.78 17.85 8.18
C PHE A 218 -7.91 19.09 7.29
N ASP A 219 -7.30 20.20 7.70
CA ASP A 219 -7.17 21.39 6.86
C ASP A 219 -6.18 21.16 5.70
N GLU A 220 -6.05 22.14 4.80
CA GLU A 220 -5.19 22.07 3.62
C GLU A 220 -3.69 21.91 3.94
N ASP A 221 -3.29 22.14 5.19
CA ASP A 221 -1.91 22.08 5.67
C ASP A 221 -1.42 20.66 6.04
N LEU A 222 -2.20 19.61 5.76
CA LEU A 222 -1.84 18.23 6.09
C LEU A 222 -0.45 17.83 5.56
N SER A 223 -0.10 18.21 4.34
CA SER A 223 1.24 17.94 3.76
C SER A 223 2.36 18.62 4.56
N VAL A 224 2.12 19.84 5.05
CA VAL A 224 3.08 20.58 5.89
C VAL A 224 3.27 19.86 7.22
N LYS A 225 2.19 19.40 7.85
CA LYS A 225 2.20 18.61 9.10
C LYS A 225 3.00 17.31 8.92
N ILE A 226 2.75 16.58 7.82
CA ILE A 226 3.46 15.33 7.48
C ILE A 226 4.95 15.59 7.29
N VAL A 227 5.34 16.58 6.47
CA VAL A 227 6.75 16.89 6.21
C VAL A 227 7.48 17.33 7.49
N ALA A 228 6.84 18.14 8.34
CA ALA A 228 7.43 18.57 9.61
C ALA A 228 7.63 17.38 10.58
N LYS A 229 6.63 16.49 10.68
CA LYS A 229 6.73 15.28 11.50
C LYS A 229 7.79 14.32 10.98
N ALA A 230 7.87 14.11 9.66
CA ALA A 230 8.86 13.24 9.04
C ALA A 230 10.29 13.72 9.30
N LYS A 231 10.55 15.03 9.18
CA LYS A 231 11.85 15.63 9.55
C LYS A 231 12.19 15.46 11.03
N THR A 232 11.19 15.41 11.91
CA THR A 232 11.38 15.15 13.33
C THR A 232 11.76 13.69 13.58
N ILE A 233 11.03 12.76 12.95
CA ILE A 233 11.33 11.32 12.99
C ILE A 233 12.73 11.05 12.45
N GLU A 234 13.08 11.66 11.31
CA GLU A 234 14.37 11.48 10.64
C GLU A 234 15.58 11.86 11.51
N LYS A 235 15.46 12.91 12.34
CA LYS A 235 16.55 13.36 13.21
C LYS A 235 16.80 12.43 14.40
N ASN A 236 15.94 11.43 14.63
CA ASN A 236 16.06 10.50 15.74
C ASN A 236 16.26 9.08 15.21
N SER A 237 17.46 8.54 15.42
CA SER A 237 17.86 7.21 14.93
C SER A 237 16.96 6.07 15.42
N LYS A 238 16.34 6.21 16.60
CA LYS A 238 15.40 5.21 17.13
C LYS A 238 14.06 5.29 16.42
N LEU A 239 13.59 6.51 16.12
CA LEU A 239 12.29 6.71 15.47
C LEU A 239 12.33 6.38 13.97
N ASN A 240 13.47 6.57 13.30
CA ASN A 240 13.63 6.26 11.89
C ASN A 240 14.26 4.87 11.62
N ALA A 241 14.35 3.98 12.61
CA ALA A 241 15.01 2.67 12.44
C ALA A 241 14.42 1.85 11.28
N PHE A 242 13.14 2.03 10.95
CA PHE A 242 12.47 1.40 9.81
C PHE A 242 13.03 1.79 8.44
N THR A 243 13.84 2.86 8.36
CA THR A 243 14.50 3.31 7.12
C THR A 243 15.96 2.84 7.02
N GLN A 244 16.47 2.12 8.02
CA GLN A 244 17.89 1.77 8.12
C GLN A 244 18.16 0.29 7.85
N GLN A 245 17.19 -0.43 7.27
CA GLN A 245 17.35 -1.84 6.94
C GLN A 245 18.12 -2.04 5.64
N LYS A 246 18.66 -3.24 5.43
CA LYS A 246 19.56 -3.51 4.30
C LYS A 246 18.82 -3.61 2.97
N THR A 247 17.59 -4.12 3.00
CA THR A 247 16.76 -4.38 1.82
C THR A 247 15.42 -3.66 1.89
N VAL A 248 14.75 -3.50 0.75
CA VAL A 248 13.40 -2.93 0.67
C VAL A 248 12.41 -3.78 1.47
N LEU A 249 12.45 -5.10 1.33
CA LEU A 249 11.59 -6.02 2.09
C LEU A 249 11.77 -5.87 3.61
N GLU A 250 13.01 -5.74 4.11
CA GLU A 250 13.24 -5.52 5.53
C GLU A 250 12.75 -4.14 5.99
N ASN A 251 12.92 -3.08 5.18
CA ASN A 251 12.38 -1.76 5.49
C ASN A 251 10.85 -1.79 5.57
N MET A 252 10.19 -2.46 4.61
CA MET A 252 8.74 -2.66 4.61
C MET A 252 8.29 -3.43 5.85
N ARG A 253 8.93 -4.56 6.19
CA ARG A 253 8.64 -5.28 7.43
C ARG A 253 8.82 -4.41 8.68
N ALA A 254 9.89 -3.61 8.74
CA ALA A 254 10.15 -2.74 9.89
C ALA A 254 9.11 -1.60 10.02
N LEU A 255 8.65 -1.03 8.89
CA LEU A 255 7.54 -0.07 8.88
C LEU A 255 6.24 -0.73 9.33
N ALA A 256 5.93 -1.93 8.82
CA ALA A 256 4.74 -2.68 9.17
C ALA A 256 4.69 -2.98 10.67
N VAL A 257 5.82 -3.39 11.26
CA VAL A 257 5.95 -3.62 12.71
C VAL A 257 5.74 -2.32 13.48
N ALA A 258 6.28 -1.19 13.02
CA ALA A 258 6.09 0.10 13.68
C ALA A 258 4.61 0.51 13.69
N SER A 259 3.90 0.32 12.57
CA SER A 259 2.47 0.60 12.44
C SER A 259 1.60 -0.38 13.24
N ASN A 260 1.90 -1.68 13.16
CA ASN A 260 1.18 -2.72 13.92
C ASN A 260 1.24 -2.49 15.44
N ASN A 261 2.39 -2.02 15.96
CA ASN A 261 2.55 -1.72 17.38
C ASN A 261 1.62 -0.60 17.87
N GLU A 262 1.09 0.23 16.97
CA GLU A 262 0.19 1.35 17.31
C GLU A 262 -1.29 0.93 17.33
N VAL A 263 -1.67 -0.23 16.79
CA VAL A 263 -3.07 -0.71 16.71
C VAL A 263 -3.78 -0.66 18.06
N LYS A 264 -3.11 -1.11 19.13
CA LYS A 264 -3.70 -1.12 20.49
C LYS A 264 -4.00 0.29 21.01
N ASP A 265 -3.15 1.26 20.71
CA ASP A 265 -3.33 2.63 21.17
C ASP A 265 -4.30 3.39 20.25
N LEU A 266 -4.33 3.05 18.95
CA LEU A 266 -5.34 3.50 18.00
C LEU A 266 -6.74 3.07 18.46
N PHE A 267 -6.95 1.81 18.83
CA PHE A 267 -8.25 1.36 19.35
C PHE A 267 -8.64 2.06 20.66
N LYS A 268 -7.69 2.39 21.54
CA LYS A 268 -8.00 3.21 22.73
C LYS A 268 -8.42 4.64 22.38
N ALA A 269 -7.87 5.19 21.30
CA ALA A 269 -8.19 6.54 20.83
C ALA A 269 -9.52 6.58 20.04
N ASP A 270 -10.01 5.43 19.55
CA ASP A 270 -11.26 5.34 18.79
C ASP A 270 -12.44 5.90 19.61
N PRO A 271 -13.11 6.97 19.14
CA PRO A 271 -14.18 7.64 19.89
C PRO A 271 -15.51 6.89 19.77
N ILE A 272 -15.50 5.61 20.16
CA ILE A 272 -16.68 4.74 20.19
C ILE A 272 -17.66 5.22 21.26
N ILE A 273 -18.93 5.22 20.89
CA ILE A 273 -20.09 5.38 21.79
C ILE A 273 -20.64 3.99 22.13
N THR A 274 -20.82 3.14 21.11
CA THR A 274 -21.32 1.77 21.24
C THR A 274 -20.44 0.83 20.44
N LYS A 275 -19.92 -0.22 21.08
CA LYS A 275 -19.08 -1.24 20.42
C LYS A 275 -19.82 -1.94 19.29
N SER A 276 -19.06 -2.41 18.30
CA SER A 276 -19.58 -3.27 17.23
C SER A 276 -20.03 -4.62 17.78
N ILE A 277 -20.85 -5.30 16.98
CA ILE A 277 -21.28 -6.66 17.25
C ILE A 277 -20.81 -7.55 16.11
N LEU A 278 -20.16 -8.66 16.46
CA LEU A 278 -19.87 -9.76 15.57
C LEU A 278 -20.55 -11.02 16.14
N LYS A 279 -21.44 -11.63 15.35
CA LYS A 279 -22.14 -12.86 15.73
C LYS A 279 -22.06 -13.87 14.61
N GLU A 280 -22.03 -15.15 14.95
CA GLU A 280 -22.18 -16.23 14.00
C GLU A 280 -23.56 -16.87 14.18
N GLU A 281 -24.39 -16.81 13.15
CA GLU A 281 -25.72 -17.41 13.14
C GLU A 281 -25.87 -18.29 11.90
N LYS A 282 -26.08 -19.61 12.11
CA LYS A 282 -26.27 -20.60 11.04
C LYS A 282 -25.15 -20.59 9.98
N GLY A 283 -23.90 -20.35 10.40
CA GLY A 283 -22.74 -20.26 9.52
C GLY A 283 -22.58 -18.92 8.78
N MET A 284 -23.41 -17.91 9.09
CA MET A 284 -23.25 -16.55 8.59
C MET A 284 -22.70 -15.63 9.68
N LYS A 285 -21.67 -14.85 9.34
CA LYS A 285 -21.15 -13.78 10.22
C LYS A 285 -22.04 -12.54 10.06
N ILE A 286 -22.80 -12.21 11.11
CA ILE A 286 -23.58 -10.98 11.21
C ILE A 286 -22.69 -9.91 11.84
N LYS A 287 -22.45 -8.83 11.08
CA LYS A 287 -21.62 -7.68 11.46
C LYS A 287 -22.51 -6.46 11.68
N THR A 288 -22.45 -5.86 12.86
CA THR A 288 -23.03 -4.54 13.14
C THR A 288 -21.90 -3.58 13.48
N PRO A 289 -21.68 -2.50 12.70
CA PRO A 289 -20.61 -1.53 12.96
C PRO A 289 -20.75 -0.87 14.35
N ALA A 290 -19.62 -0.40 14.89
CA ALA A 290 -19.63 0.42 16.09
C ALA A 290 -20.27 1.79 15.80
N VAL A 291 -20.96 2.35 16.79
CA VAL A 291 -21.42 3.73 16.75
C VAL A 291 -20.30 4.62 17.26
N ARG A 292 -19.89 5.60 16.45
CA ARG A 292 -18.79 6.53 16.75
C ARG A 292 -19.26 7.96 16.83
N LYS A 293 -18.41 8.80 17.44
CA LYS A 293 -18.49 10.26 17.29
C LYS A 293 -18.32 10.70 15.84
N SER A 294 -18.63 11.97 15.55
CA SER A 294 -18.46 12.51 14.19
C SER A 294 -17.02 12.40 13.70
N PRO A 295 -16.75 12.33 12.39
CA PRO A 295 -15.38 12.25 11.91
C PRO A 295 -14.54 13.49 12.24
N GLU A 296 -15.12 14.66 12.50
CA GLU A 296 -14.40 15.82 13.05
C GLU A 296 -13.82 15.52 14.45
N GLN A 297 -14.61 14.85 15.29
CA GLN A 297 -14.17 14.45 16.63
C GLN A 297 -13.17 13.28 16.55
N GLY A 298 -13.36 12.36 15.61
CA GLY A 298 -12.41 11.30 15.29
C GLY A 298 -11.07 11.84 14.80
N GLN A 299 -11.09 12.81 13.87
CA GLN A 299 -9.90 13.50 13.39
C GLN A 299 -9.11 14.09 14.56
N LYS A 300 -9.77 14.78 15.50
CA LYS A 300 -9.10 15.34 16.70
C LYS A 300 -8.47 14.26 17.57
N ALA A 301 -9.13 13.11 17.72
CA ALA A 301 -8.62 11.98 18.50
C ALA A 301 -7.42 11.29 17.82
N PHE A 302 -7.47 11.16 16.49
CA PHE A 302 -6.50 10.42 15.69
C PHE A 302 -5.41 11.28 15.06
N ALA A 303 -5.48 12.61 15.19
CA ALA A 303 -4.63 13.54 14.43
C ALA A 303 -3.13 13.21 14.51
N ASN A 304 -2.65 12.91 15.72
CA ASN A 304 -1.24 12.59 15.91
C ASN A 304 -0.86 11.21 15.35
N PHE A 305 -1.74 10.21 15.41
CA PHE A 305 -1.52 8.88 14.82
C PHE A 305 -1.40 9.01 13.30
N ILE A 306 -2.44 9.55 12.66
CA ILE A 306 -2.52 9.76 11.21
C ILE A 306 -1.29 10.51 10.69
N VAL A 307 -0.95 11.67 11.28
CA VAL A 307 0.21 12.46 10.84
C VAL A 307 1.54 11.71 11.06
N THR A 308 1.65 10.92 12.13
CA THR A 308 2.87 10.14 12.41
C THR A 308 3.05 9.01 11.42
N GLU A 309 1.99 8.25 11.14
CA GLU A 309 1.97 7.12 10.22
C GLU A 309 2.27 7.58 8.78
N MET A 310 1.53 8.59 8.31
CA MET A 310 1.78 9.20 6.99
C MET A 310 3.20 9.76 6.87
N ALA A 311 3.75 10.34 7.95
CA ALA A 311 5.12 10.83 7.98
C ALA A 311 6.16 9.71 7.90
N ARG A 312 5.91 8.55 8.52
CA ARG A 312 6.80 7.38 8.37
C ARG A 312 6.77 6.86 6.93
N SER A 313 5.59 6.70 6.34
CA SER A 313 5.44 6.28 4.94
C SER A 313 6.13 7.24 3.98
N ALA A 314 5.88 8.55 4.11
CA ALA A 314 6.50 9.56 3.25
C ALA A 314 8.04 9.60 3.40
N LEU A 315 8.56 9.39 4.61
CA LEU A 315 10.00 9.33 4.87
C LEU A 315 10.64 8.08 4.24
N LEU A 316 10.02 6.90 4.38
CA LEU A 316 10.54 5.68 3.76
C LEU A 316 10.49 5.78 2.23
N LEU A 317 9.38 6.28 1.68
CA LEU A 317 9.20 6.47 0.25
C LEU A 317 10.26 7.41 -0.33
N ALA A 318 10.53 8.54 0.33
CA ALA A 318 11.57 9.47 -0.10
C ALA A 318 12.97 8.83 -0.09
N LYS A 319 13.27 8.00 0.93
CA LYS A 319 14.53 7.23 0.96
C LYS A 319 14.59 6.24 -0.21
N MET A 320 13.52 5.50 -0.48
CA MET A 320 13.48 4.54 -1.59
C MET A 320 13.70 5.23 -2.94
N TRP A 321 13.11 6.42 -3.14
CA TRP A 321 13.38 7.22 -4.35
C TRP A 321 14.85 7.67 -4.43
N ASP A 322 15.46 8.08 -3.32
CA ASP A 322 16.90 8.37 -3.26
C ASP A 322 17.74 7.12 -3.61
N ASP A 323 17.39 5.95 -3.08
CA ASP A 323 18.09 4.68 -3.36
C ASP A 323 17.99 4.31 -4.84
N ILE A 324 16.79 4.38 -5.45
CA ILE A 324 16.57 4.16 -6.88
C ILE A 324 17.49 5.09 -7.68
N TYR A 325 17.49 6.38 -7.35
CA TYR A 325 18.30 7.37 -8.06
C TYR A 325 19.81 7.11 -7.96
N VAL A 326 20.28 6.67 -6.78
CA VAL A 326 21.68 6.27 -6.59
C VAL A 326 22.00 5.03 -7.42
N GLU A 327 21.15 4.02 -7.41
CA GLU A 327 21.34 2.73 -8.07
C GLU A 327 21.35 2.84 -9.61
N ILE A 328 20.59 3.77 -10.18
CA ILE A 328 20.59 4.03 -11.64
C ILE A 328 21.77 4.92 -12.08
N GLY A 329 22.68 5.27 -11.17
CA GLY A 329 23.90 6.01 -11.49
C GLY A 329 23.79 7.53 -11.44
N LYS A 330 22.77 8.07 -10.75
CA LYS A 330 22.55 9.52 -10.55
C LYS A 330 22.50 10.34 -11.86
N PRO A 331 21.63 9.99 -12.82
CA PRO A 331 21.50 10.72 -14.08
C PRO A 331 21.11 12.19 -13.87
N ASP A 332 21.41 13.04 -14.85
CA ASP A 332 20.88 14.40 -14.92
C ASP A 332 19.52 14.37 -15.64
N PHE A 333 18.46 14.82 -14.97
CA PHE A 333 17.11 14.85 -15.53
C PHE A 333 16.77 16.14 -16.28
N LYS A 334 17.71 17.09 -16.46
CA LYS A 334 17.43 18.38 -17.14
C LYS A 334 16.84 18.25 -18.54
N ALA A 335 17.20 17.21 -19.28
CA ALA A 335 16.73 16.95 -20.63
C ALA A 335 15.28 16.45 -20.68
N TYR A 336 14.69 16.04 -19.55
CA TYR A 336 13.31 15.56 -19.52
C TYR A 336 12.33 16.73 -19.48
N LYS A 337 11.59 16.89 -20.59
CA LYS A 337 10.56 17.92 -20.76
C LYS A 337 9.22 17.34 -21.24
N SER A 338 9.06 16.02 -21.23
CA SER A 338 7.81 15.38 -21.62
C SER A 338 6.64 15.86 -20.76
N TYR A 339 5.55 16.22 -21.44
CA TYR A 339 4.28 16.64 -20.85
C TYR A 339 3.33 15.44 -20.64
N ARG A 340 3.78 14.22 -20.91
CA ARG A 340 2.96 13.01 -20.74
C ARG A 340 2.60 12.85 -19.27
N TYR A 341 1.30 12.80 -19.00
CA TYR A 341 0.75 12.57 -17.68
C TYR A 341 0.24 11.14 -17.57
N PRO A 342 0.65 10.36 -16.54
CA PRO A 342 0.23 8.97 -16.38
C PRO A 342 -1.19 8.87 -15.83
N LEU A 343 -2.19 9.15 -16.67
CA LEU A 343 -3.60 9.15 -16.26
C LEU A 343 -4.08 7.78 -15.78
N THR A 344 -3.80 6.73 -16.54
CA THR A 344 -4.24 5.35 -16.25
C THR A 344 -3.13 4.38 -16.66
N PRO A 345 -2.01 4.33 -15.92
CA PRO A 345 -0.93 3.40 -16.25
C PRO A 345 -1.42 1.95 -16.09
N ASP A 346 -0.92 1.08 -16.95
CA ASP A 346 -1.32 -0.33 -17.01
C ASP A 346 -1.08 -1.04 -15.67
N PHE A 347 -1.95 -2.00 -15.38
CA PHE A 347 -1.77 -2.87 -14.22
C PHE A 347 -0.53 -3.74 -14.39
N VAL A 348 0.34 -3.72 -13.38
CA VAL A 348 1.50 -4.60 -13.29
C VAL A 348 1.10 -5.86 -12.53
N MET A 349 1.14 -7.04 -13.16
CA MET A 349 0.89 -8.30 -12.44
C MET A 349 1.99 -8.58 -11.41
N PRO A 350 1.67 -9.12 -10.21
CA PRO A 350 2.68 -9.65 -9.29
C PRO A 350 3.59 -10.69 -9.96
N ASP A 351 4.90 -10.62 -9.73
CA ASP A 351 5.91 -11.50 -10.34
C ASP A 351 6.68 -12.36 -9.31
N TYR A 352 6.36 -12.20 -8.03
CA TYR A 352 7.03 -12.86 -6.90
C TYR A 352 6.34 -14.15 -6.45
N TYR A 353 5.29 -14.59 -7.16
CA TYR A 353 4.68 -15.91 -7.05
C TYR A 353 4.03 -16.34 -8.38
N GLU A 354 3.74 -17.63 -8.52
CA GLU A 354 3.05 -18.14 -9.71
C GLU A 354 1.56 -17.80 -9.68
N ILE A 355 1.09 -17.09 -10.70
CA ILE A 355 -0.32 -16.80 -10.92
C ILE A 355 -0.87 -17.87 -11.86
N LYS A 356 -1.73 -18.75 -11.34
CA LYS A 356 -2.41 -19.77 -12.16
C LYS A 356 -3.44 -19.07 -13.02
N ALA A 357 -3.14 -18.91 -14.31
CA ALA A 357 -4.10 -18.40 -15.28
C ALA A 357 -5.39 -19.22 -15.19
N THR A 358 -6.52 -18.57 -14.93
CA THR A 358 -7.82 -19.22 -15.08
C THR A 358 -7.98 -19.57 -16.56
N SER A 359 -7.94 -20.86 -16.89
CA SER A 359 -8.33 -21.33 -18.22
C SER A 359 -9.72 -20.76 -18.48
N LYS A 360 -9.87 -19.89 -19.49
CA LYS A 360 -11.18 -19.46 -19.98
C LYS A 360 -11.97 -20.74 -20.27
N LYS A 361 -12.98 -21.02 -19.46
CA LYS A 361 -14.01 -22.02 -19.76
C LYS A 361 -15.16 -21.34 -20.45
#